data_AF-A0A818HTM9-F1
#
_entry.id   AF-A0A818HTM9-F1
#
_cell.length_a   1.000
_cell.length_b   1.000
_cell.length_c   1.000
_cell.angle_alpha   90.00
_cell.angle_beta   90.00
_cell.angle_gamma   90.00
#
_symmetry.space_group_name_H-M   'P 1'
#
loop_
_entity.id
_entity.type
_entity.pdbx_description
1 polymer ?
#
loop_
_entity_poly.entity_id
_entity_poly.type
_entity_poly.pdbx_seq_one_letter_code
_entity_poly.pdbx_strand_id
1 'polypeptide(L)'
;MEIESNIKRCPRCRFPLEWTAGCAQIMCINCNHMFCWYCLKSLDNDFFLLHYERGPCRNRLGHSRASLFLHRLIIISLFIVFIILFIISAPLLILIAPFLICYRYKQMKNYFNYLTEWRQNFRQQNTSTIDRSLSSVNIEQQPITPSLPSLNINKCNNSDPMYDISSV
;
A
#
# COMPACT_ATOMS: atom_id res chain seq x y z
N MET A 1 35.52 26.50 40.44
CA MET A 1 34.72 25.85 39.37
C MET A 1 33.28 26.22 39.67
N GLU A 2 32.84 27.36 39.15
CA GLU A 2 31.47 27.84 39.38
C GLU A 2 30.50 26.86 38.73
N ILE A 3 29.72 26.19 39.56
CA ILE A 3 28.53 25.48 39.11
C ILE A 3 27.55 26.58 38.72
N GLU A 4 27.69 27.15 37.52
CA GLU A 4 26.64 27.96 36.92
C GLU A 4 25.38 27.10 37.00
N SER A 5 24.41 27.56 37.79
CA SER A 5 23.17 26.85 37.99
C SER A 5 22.58 26.52 36.61
N ASN A 6 22.49 25.23 36.28
CA ASN A 6 21.86 24.72 35.05
C ASN A 6 20.35 25.00 34.98
N ILE A 7 19.84 25.88 35.84
CA ILE A 7 18.43 26.23 35.97
C ILE A 7 18.27 27.69 35.55
N LYS A 8 17.52 27.92 34.48
CA LYS A 8 17.06 29.27 34.08
C LYS A 8 15.55 29.32 34.06
N ARG A 9 14.99 30.52 34.00
CA ARG A 9 13.54 30.74 33.94
C ARG A 9 13.13 31.11 32.52
N CYS A 10 11.97 30.63 32.10
CA CYS A 10 11.38 31.05 30.83
C CYS A 10 11.19 32.59 30.82
N PRO A 11 11.60 33.32 29.77
CA PRO A 11 11.43 34.77 29.68
C PRO A 11 9.94 35.19 29.61
N ARG A 12 9.04 34.27 29.21
CA ARG A 12 7.61 34.54 29.07
C ARG A 12 6.81 34.23 30.34
N CYS A 13 6.91 33.00 30.86
CA CYS A 13 6.09 32.54 31.99
C CYS A 13 6.87 32.29 33.29
N ARG A 14 8.20 32.52 33.29
CA ARG A 14 9.11 32.32 34.44
C ARG A 14 9.17 30.91 35.03
N PHE A 15 8.59 29.93 34.33
CA PHE A 15 8.69 28.52 34.69
C PHE A 15 10.18 28.10 34.72
N PRO A 16 10.63 27.42 35.79
CA PRO A 16 12.02 26.98 35.91
C PRO A 16 12.31 25.86 34.91
N LEU A 17 13.46 25.93 34.27
CA LEU A 17 13.90 25.03 33.21
C LEU A 17 15.31 24.57 33.55
N GLU A 18 15.47 23.26 33.66
CA GLU A 18 16.78 22.62 33.75
C GLU A 18 17.34 22.42 32.34
N TRP A 19 18.61 22.74 32.15
CA TRP A 19 19.31 22.53 30.88
C TRP A 19 19.91 21.14 30.84
N THR A 20 19.34 20.30 29.98
CA THR A 20 19.96 19.06 29.55
C THR A 20 20.87 19.38 28.37
N ALA A 21 22.18 19.15 28.55
CA ALA A 21 23.19 19.45 27.55
C ALA A 21 22.81 18.85 26.17
N GLY A 22 23.00 19.63 25.08
CA GLY A 22 22.79 19.15 23.70
C GLY A 22 22.26 20.18 22.71
N CYS A 23 21.35 21.07 23.14
CA CYS A 23 20.82 22.14 22.28
C CYS A 23 20.68 23.45 23.06
N ALA A 24 20.94 24.58 22.40
CA ALA A 24 20.75 25.91 22.98
C ALA A 24 19.38 26.53 22.67
N GLN A 25 18.65 25.97 21.72
CA GLN A 25 17.27 26.35 21.43
C GLN A 25 16.34 25.53 22.32
N ILE A 26 15.59 26.22 23.18
CA ILE A 26 14.71 25.58 24.17
C ILE A 26 13.28 26.04 23.94
N MET A 27 12.36 25.09 24.01
CA MET A 27 10.92 25.34 24.03
C MET A 27 10.42 25.16 25.46
N CYS A 28 9.76 26.17 26.01
CA CYS A 28 9.20 26.08 27.35
C CYS A 28 7.97 25.15 27.37
N ILE A 29 7.98 24.13 28.21
CA ILE A 29 6.88 23.14 28.32
C ILE A 29 5.56 23.79 28.80
N ASN A 30 5.64 24.84 29.63
CA ASN A 30 4.45 25.48 30.21
C ASN A 30 3.74 26.44 29.24
N CYS A 31 4.46 27.11 28.34
CA CYS A 31 3.87 28.13 27.45
C CYS A 31 4.22 27.98 25.97
N ASN A 32 4.92 26.90 25.61
CA ASN A 32 5.41 26.58 24.25
C ASN A 32 6.24 27.69 23.58
N HIS A 33 6.76 28.63 24.36
CA HIS A 33 7.61 29.71 23.86
C HIS A 33 9.02 29.20 23.54
N MET A 34 9.49 29.46 22.33
CA MET A 34 10.85 29.14 21.90
C MET A 34 11.80 30.31 22.17
N PHE A 35 12.93 30.02 22.79
CA PHE A 35 13.94 31.03 23.10
C PHE A 35 15.36 30.43 23.17
N CYS A 36 16.38 31.28 23.13
CA CYS A 36 17.78 30.88 23.21
C CYS A 36 18.25 30.83 24.66
N TRP A 37 18.88 29.73 25.08
CA TRP A 37 19.40 29.54 26.44
C TRP A 37 20.44 30.59 26.86
N TYR A 38 21.28 31.02 25.92
CA TYR A 38 22.40 31.94 26.23
C TYR A 38 21.92 33.38 26.43
N CYS A 39 21.12 33.90 25.50
CA CYS A 39 20.71 35.31 25.50
C CYS A 39 19.26 35.54 25.96
N LEU A 40 18.50 34.47 26.23
CA LEU A 40 17.08 34.51 26.63
C LEU A 40 16.15 35.25 25.65
N LYS A 41 16.63 35.50 24.42
CA LYS A 41 15.83 36.14 23.36
C LYS A 41 14.83 35.13 22.79
N SER A 42 13.62 35.61 22.52
CA SER A 42 12.59 34.83 21.83
C SER A 42 13.03 34.48 20.41
N LEU A 43 12.80 33.23 20.03
CA LEU A 43 13.06 32.66 18.70
C LEU A 43 11.77 32.31 17.95
N ASP A 44 10.61 32.73 18.45
CA ASP A 44 9.30 32.39 17.85
C ASP A 44 9.17 32.86 16.39
N ASN A 45 9.88 33.93 16.01
CA ASN A 45 9.86 34.51 14.66
C ASN A 45 11.14 34.23 13.84
N ASP A 46 12.09 33.46 14.37
CA ASP A 46 13.38 33.20 13.74
C ASP A 46 13.35 31.93 12.87
N PHE A 47 12.61 31.99 11.75
CA PHE A 47 12.34 30.84 10.85
C PHE A 47 13.59 30.14 10.29
N PHE A 48 14.75 30.80 10.25
CA PHE A 48 15.97 30.29 9.62
C PHE A 48 17.14 30.08 10.57
N LEU A 49 16.90 30.00 11.90
CA LEU A 49 18.00 29.95 12.88
C LEU A 49 18.98 31.13 12.70
N LEU A 50 18.48 32.25 12.15
CA LEU A 50 19.30 33.40 11.76
C LEU A 50 20.07 33.95 12.95
N HIS A 51 19.47 33.89 14.14
CA HIS A 51 20.08 34.19 15.43
C HIS A 51 21.40 33.43 15.68
N TYR A 52 21.49 32.18 15.22
CA TYR A 52 22.68 31.33 15.34
C TYR A 52 23.61 31.42 14.12
N GLU A 53 23.21 32.12 13.06
CA GLU A 53 24.05 32.41 11.87
C GLU A 53 24.73 33.78 11.99
N ARG A 54 23.99 34.79 12.49
CA ARG A 54 24.44 36.18 12.65
C ARG A 54 24.08 36.65 14.06
N GLY A 55 25.11 36.96 14.86
CA GLY A 55 24.93 37.54 16.19
C GLY A 55 25.81 36.92 17.30
N PRO A 56 25.57 37.30 18.57
CA PRO A 56 26.40 36.88 19.72
C PRO A 56 26.31 35.39 20.05
N CYS A 57 25.31 34.68 19.51
CA CYS A 57 25.08 33.24 19.73
C CYS A 57 25.50 32.37 18.52
N ARG A 58 26.32 32.92 17.61
CA ARG A 58 26.78 32.22 16.41
C ARG A 58 27.43 30.87 16.75
N ASN A 59 27.09 29.83 16.00
CA ASN A 59 27.63 28.45 16.14
C ASN A 59 27.37 27.74 17.48
N ARG A 60 26.55 28.29 18.39
CA ARG A 60 26.25 27.65 19.69
C ARG A 60 24.95 26.84 19.73
N LEU A 61 24.49 26.29 18.61
CA LEU A 61 23.20 25.57 18.56
C LEU A 61 23.27 24.15 19.17
N GLY A 62 24.45 23.54 19.23
CA GLY A 62 24.68 22.22 19.87
C GLY A 62 24.38 21.02 18.98
N HIS A 63 23.43 21.12 18.04
CA HIS A 63 23.11 20.06 17.09
C HIS A 63 23.75 20.29 15.70
N SER A 64 24.19 19.21 15.04
CA SER A 64 24.72 19.29 13.67
C SER A 64 23.63 19.75 12.70
N ARG A 65 23.75 20.99 12.21
CA ARG A 65 22.86 21.59 11.18
C ARG A 65 22.68 20.67 9.95
N ALA A 66 23.64 19.78 9.73
CA ALA A 66 23.63 18.79 8.66
C ALA A 66 22.38 17.91 8.67
N SER A 67 21.82 17.52 9.82
CA SER A 67 20.69 16.57 9.84
C SER A 67 19.41 17.12 9.17
N LEU A 68 19.10 18.40 9.40
CA LEU A 68 17.93 19.05 8.79
C LEU A 68 18.12 19.29 7.30
N PHE A 69 19.31 19.71 6.87
CA PHE A 69 19.63 19.87 5.45
C PHE A 69 19.67 18.51 4.73
N LEU A 70 20.27 17.49 5.34
CA LEU A 70 20.29 16.13 4.82
C LEU A 70 18.87 15.56 4.72
N HIS A 71 18.02 15.74 5.73
CA HIS A 71 16.63 15.28 5.67
C HIS A 71 15.87 15.91 4.50
N ARG A 72 16.03 17.23 4.28
CA ARG A 72 15.42 17.92 3.13
C ARG A 72 15.99 17.42 1.80
N LEU A 73 17.30 17.19 1.71
CA LEU A 73 17.94 16.65 0.51
C LEU A 73 17.58 15.17 0.24
N ILE A 74 17.38 14.37 1.29
CA ILE A 74 16.96 12.97 1.19
C ILE A 74 15.57 12.90 0.54
N ILE A 75 14.63 13.73 1.00
CA ILE A 75 13.27 13.78 0.44
C ILE A 75 13.33 14.17 -1.05
N ILE A 76 14.06 15.23 -1.37
CA ILE A 76 14.21 15.70 -2.76
C ILE A 76 14.85 14.61 -3.64
N SER A 77 15.90 13.97 -3.14
CA SER A 77 16.59 12.86 -3.83
C SER A 77 15.64 11.70 -4.10
N LEU A 78 14.82 11.30 -3.12
CA LEU A 78 13.85 10.22 -3.27
C LEU A 78 12.83 10.51 -4.38
N PHE A 79 12.32 11.74 -4.47
CA PHE A 79 11.43 12.14 -5.56
C PHE A 79 12.13 12.07 -6.93
N ILE A 80 13.36 12.55 -7.04
CA ILE A 80 14.13 12.50 -8.29
C ILE A 80 14.34 11.05 -8.73
N VAL A 81 14.73 10.17 -7.80
CA VAL A 81 14.93 8.73 -8.06
C VAL A 81 13.63 8.08 -8.53
N PHE A 82 12.50 8.37 -7.88
CA PHE A 82 11.20 7.83 -8.28
C PHE A 82 10.78 8.29 -9.69
N ILE A 83 11.02 9.57 -10.02
CA ILE A 83 10.74 10.11 -11.36
C ILE A 83 11.59 9.40 -12.41
N ILE A 84 12.89 9.23 -12.17
CA ILE A 84 13.79 8.52 -13.09
C ILE A 84 13.34 7.06 -13.26
N LEU A 85 12.97 6.38 -12.17
CA LEU A 85 12.47 5.01 -12.21
C LEU A 85 11.21 4.90 -13.06
N PHE A 86 10.26 5.83 -12.91
CA PHE A 86 9.03 5.84 -13.71
C PHE A 86 9.31 6.10 -15.19
N ILE A 87 10.21 7.04 -15.50
CA ILE A 87 10.65 7.34 -16.87
C ILE A 87 11.30 6.13 -17.54
N ILE A 88 12.07 5.31 -16.80
CA ILE A 88 12.71 4.10 -17.34
C ILE A 88 11.71 2.93 -17.40
N SER A 89 10.82 2.81 -16.42
CA SER A 89 9.87 1.70 -16.33
C SER A 89 8.75 1.81 -17.35
N ALA A 90 8.27 3.02 -17.66
CA ALA A 90 7.23 3.25 -18.67
C ALA A 90 7.58 2.70 -20.07
N PRO A 91 8.74 2.98 -20.69
CA PRO A 91 9.10 2.43 -22.00
C PRO A 91 9.34 0.92 -21.96
N LEU A 92 9.87 0.38 -20.86
CA LEU A 92 10.01 -1.07 -20.68
C LEU A 92 8.64 -1.75 -20.61
N LEU A 93 7.69 -1.17 -19.87
CA LEU A 93 6.32 -1.69 -19.80
C LEU A 93 5.61 -1.61 -21.16
N ILE A 94 5.77 -0.52 -21.91
CA ILE A 94 5.21 -0.37 -23.26
C ILE A 94 5.80 -1.44 -24.21
N LEU A 95 7.10 -1.73 -24.09
CA LEU A 95 7.75 -2.76 -24.89
C LEU A 95 7.30 -4.18 -24.50
N ILE A 96 7.13 -4.45 -23.20
CA ILE A 96 6.78 -5.79 -22.67
C ILE A 96 5.27 -6.09 -22.77
N ALA A 97 4.42 -5.07 -22.68
CA ALA A 97 2.96 -5.20 -22.74
C ALA A 97 2.45 -6.03 -23.94
N PRO A 98 2.87 -5.80 -25.19
CA PRO A 98 2.40 -6.61 -26.32
C PRO A 98 2.82 -8.09 -26.20
N PHE A 99 3.98 -8.39 -25.62
CA PHE A 99 4.42 -9.77 -25.38
C PHE A 99 3.58 -10.45 -24.31
N LEU A 100 3.26 -9.76 -23.20
CA LEU A 100 2.40 -10.28 -22.14
C LEU A 100 0.97 -10.51 -22.65
N ILE A 101 0.44 -9.57 -23.44
CA ILE A 101 -0.89 -9.68 -24.05
C ILE A 101 -0.93 -10.85 -25.02
N CYS A 102 0.09 -11.02 -25.87
CA CYS A 102 0.16 -12.14 -26.82
C CYS A 102 0.29 -13.49 -26.10
N TYR A 103 1.09 -13.56 -25.03
CA TYR A 103 1.21 -14.77 -24.21
C TYR A 103 -0.14 -15.15 -23.57
N ARG A 104 -0.85 -14.19 -22.98
CA ARG A 104 -2.18 -14.40 -22.38
C ARG A 104 -3.23 -14.75 -23.43
N TYR A 105 -3.21 -14.10 -24.59
CA TYR A 105 -4.10 -14.41 -25.70
C TYR A 105 -3.90 -15.84 -26.22
N LYS A 106 -2.63 -16.26 -26.39
CA LYS A 106 -2.30 -17.64 -26.79
C LYS A 106 -2.78 -18.66 -25.76
N GLN A 107 -2.56 -18.39 -24.48
CA GLN A 107 -3.04 -19.24 -23.39
C GLN A 107 -4.57 -19.39 -23.41
N MET A 108 -5.30 -18.27 -23.54
CA MET A 108 -6.76 -18.26 -23.62
C MET A 108 -7.29 -18.98 -24.86
N LYS A 109 -6.64 -18.80 -26.02
CA LYS A 109 -7.01 -19.48 -27.26
C LYS A 109 -6.86 -20.99 -27.15
N ASN A 110 -5.77 -21.47 -26.56
CA ASN A 110 -5.55 -22.90 -26.33
C ASN A 110 -6.61 -23.49 -25.39
N TYR A 111 -6.96 -22.76 -24.33
CA TYR A 111 -8.02 -23.17 -23.40
C TYR A 111 -9.40 -23.18 -24.07
N PHE A 112 -9.71 -22.19 -24.92
CA PHE A 112 -10.96 -22.15 -25.66
C PHE A 112 -11.07 -23.32 -26.65
N ASN A 113 -9.99 -23.63 -27.39
CA ASN A 113 -9.96 -24.79 -28.28
C ASN A 113 -10.22 -26.09 -27.51
N TYR A 114 -9.56 -26.28 -26.37
CA TYR A 114 -9.81 -27.41 -25.48
C TYR A 114 -11.28 -27.49 -25.03
N LEU A 115 -11.88 -26.37 -24.63
CA LEU A 115 -13.30 -26.31 -24.24
C LEU A 115 -14.25 -26.63 -25.40
N THR A 116 -13.93 -26.18 -26.62
CA THR A 116 -14.75 -26.48 -27.80
C THR A 116 -14.72 -27.97 -28.16
N GLU A 117 -13.54 -28.60 -28.07
CA GLU A 117 -13.37 -30.03 -28.28
C GLU A 117 -14.14 -30.82 -27.22
N TRP A 118 -13.98 -30.47 -25.94
CA TRP A 118 -14.72 -31.07 -24.83
C TRP A 118 -16.23 -30.97 -25.03
N ARG A 119 -16.73 -29.80 -25.45
CA ARG A 119 -18.15 -29.57 -25.73
C ARG A 119 -18.68 -30.45 -26.86
N GLN A 120 -17.93 -30.64 -27.93
CA GLN A 120 -18.34 -31.51 -29.05
C GLN A 120 -18.37 -32.98 -28.64
N ASN A 121 -17.34 -33.43 -27.92
CA ASN A 121 -17.27 -34.80 -27.39
C ASN A 121 -18.44 -35.09 -26.43
N PHE A 122 -18.78 -34.14 -25.56
CA PHE A 122 -19.95 -34.24 -24.69
C PHE A 122 -21.27 -34.31 -25.46
N ARG A 123 -21.42 -33.52 -26.53
CA ARG A 123 -22.63 -33.54 -27.37
C ARG A 123 -22.82 -34.91 -28.03
N GLN A 124 -21.76 -35.52 -28.55
CA GLN A 124 -21.83 -36.84 -29.19
C GLN A 124 -22.17 -37.96 -28.19
N GLN A 125 -21.65 -37.89 -26.97
CA GLN A 125 -22.01 -38.85 -25.93
C GLN A 125 -23.49 -38.76 -25.56
N ASN A 126 -24.06 -37.55 -25.44
CA ASN A 126 -25.49 -37.40 -25.18
C ASN A 126 -26.36 -37.87 -26.34
N THR A 127 -26.01 -37.59 -27.61
CA THR A 127 -26.78 -38.08 -28.77
C THR A 127 -26.77 -39.61 -28.86
N SER A 128 -25.59 -40.23 -28.70
CA SER A 128 -25.45 -41.70 -28.76
C SER A 128 -26.11 -42.42 -27.58
N THR A 129 -26.25 -41.78 -26.43
CA THR A 129 -26.99 -42.32 -25.28
C THR A 129 -28.50 -42.20 -25.48
N ILE A 130 -28.98 -41.12 -26.14
CA ILE A 130 -30.39 -40.94 -26.51
C ILE A 130 -30.82 -41.93 -27.60
N ASP A 131 -30.00 -42.19 -28.61
CA ASP A 131 -30.34 -43.18 -29.66
C ASP A 131 -30.34 -44.62 -29.12
N ARG A 132 -29.48 -44.91 -28.13
CA ARG A 132 -29.42 -46.22 -27.45
C ARG A 132 -30.58 -46.43 -26.46
N SER A 133 -31.21 -45.34 -25.97
CA SER A 133 -32.47 -45.41 -25.21
C SER A 133 -33.73 -45.33 -26.08
N LEU A 134 -33.65 -44.74 -27.28
CA LEU A 134 -34.75 -44.75 -28.26
C LEU A 134 -34.92 -46.12 -28.96
N SER A 135 -33.88 -46.96 -28.96
CA SER A 135 -33.93 -48.33 -29.47
C SER A 135 -34.38 -49.36 -28.41
N SER A 136 -34.65 -48.94 -27.16
CA SER A 136 -35.21 -49.78 -26.10
C SER A 136 -36.62 -49.40 -25.63
N VAL A 137 -37.21 -48.32 -26.16
CA VAL A 137 -38.60 -47.94 -25.89
C VAL A 137 -39.40 -48.00 -27.19
N ASN A 138 -39.70 -49.23 -27.60
CA ASN A 138 -40.70 -49.51 -28.60
C ASN A 138 -41.74 -50.44 -27.97
N ILE A 139 -42.40 -49.98 -26.90
CA ILE A 139 -43.65 -50.58 -26.38
C ILE A 139 -44.55 -49.45 -25.85
N GLU A 140 -45.81 -49.53 -26.30
CA GLU A 140 -47.04 -48.84 -25.90
C GLU A 140 -47.22 -47.33 -26.16
N GLN A 141 -48.11 -47.06 -27.12
CA GLN A 141 -48.97 -45.87 -27.09
C GLN A 141 -49.99 -46.00 -25.96
N GLN A 142 -50.12 -44.99 -25.08
CA GLN A 142 -51.43 -44.50 -24.64
C GLN A 142 -51.37 -43.10 -23.97
N PRO A 143 -52.42 -42.26 -24.11
CA PRO A 143 -52.34 -40.81 -23.92
C PRO A 143 -52.99 -40.34 -22.62
N ILE A 144 -52.32 -39.55 -21.77
CA ILE A 144 -53.01 -38.74 -20.73
C ILE A 144 -52.24 -37.44 -20.41
N THR A 145 -53.02 -36.37 -20.37
CA THR A 145 -52.83 -34.94 -20.06
C THR A 145 -52.23 -34.61 -18.65
N PRO A 146 -51.91 -33.33 -18.35
CA PRO A 146 -50.79 -32.90 -17.50
C PRO A 146 -51.13 -32.74 -16.00
N SER A 147 -50.12 -32.81 -15.13
CA SER A 147 -50.16 -32.15 -13.80
C SER A 147 -48.76 -31.94 -13.20
N LEU A 148 -48.57 -30.73 -12.65
CA LEU A 148 -47.48 -30.35 -11.74
C LEU A 148 -47.51 -31.20 -10.46
N PRO A 149 -46.35 -31.41 -9.83
CA PRO A 149 -46.27 -31.22 -8.37
C PRO A 149 -45.21 -30.21 -7.94
N SER A 150 -45.56 -29.56 -6.85
CA SER A 150 -45.01 -28.41 -6.15
C SER A 150 -43.67 -28.61 -5.43
N LEU A 151 -42.90 -27.51 -5.39
CA LEU A 151 -42.00 -26.99 -4.35
C LEU A 151 -41.52 -27.93 -3.22
N ASN A 152 -40.19 -27.91 -2.97
CA ASN A 152 -39.73 -27.29 -1.73
C ASN A 152 -38.34 -26.64 -1.86
N ILE A 153 -38.26 -25.53 -1.14
CA ILE A 153 -37.29 -24.45 -1.08
C ILE A 153 -36.23 -24.76 0.00
N ASN A 154 -35.03 -24.18 -0.15
CA ASN A 154 -33.96 -24.01 0.83
C ASN A 154 -33.10 -25.22 1.23
N LYS A 155 -31.84 -25.18 0.77
CA LYS A 155 -30.70 -25.26 1.71
C LYS A 155 -29.53 -24.41 1.23
N CYS A 156 -29.27 -23.35 1.99
CA CYS A 156 -28.23 -22.36 1.78
C CYS A 156 -26.81 -22.92 1.98
N ASN A 157 -25.89 -22.33 1.22
CA ASN A 157 -24.56 -21.80 1.58
C ASN A 157 -23.70 -22.52 2.63
N ASN A 158 -22.49 -22.86 2.20
CA ASN A 158 -21.15 -22.78 2.85
C ASN A 158 -20.30 -23.86 2.17
N SER A 159 -19.05 -23.67 1.75
CA SER A 159 -18.00 -22.71 2.08
C SER A 159 -16.82 -23.00 1.11
N ASP A 160 -16.04 -22.00 0.72
CA ASP A 160 -14.77 -22.13 -0.01
C ASP A 160 -13.71 -22.95 0.77
N PRO A 161 -12.46 -23.06 0.29
CA PRO A 161 -11.94 -23.91 -0.79
C PRO A 161 -10.99 -24.98 -0.23
N MET A 162 -10.76 -26.08 -0.97
CA MET A 162 -9.75 -27.07 -0.60
C MET A 162 -9.05 -27.58 -1.85
N TYR A 163 -7.85 -27.07 -2.11
CA TYR A 163 -6.80 -27.90 -2.66
C TYR A 163 -5.47 -27.51 -2.00
N ASP A 164 -4.96 -28.46 -1.26
CA ASP A 164 -3.57 -28.56 -0.85
C ASP A 164 -3.06 -29.84 -1.55
N ILE A 165 -1.82 -29.82 -2.02
CA ILE A 165 -0.89 -30.97 -2.11
C ILE A 165 0.37 -30.46 -2.83
N SER A 166 1.37 -30.22 -1.98
CA SER A 166 2.80 -30.41 -2.12
C SER A 166 3.29 -31.25 -3.31
N SER A 167 4.36 -30.81 -3.99
CA SER A 167 5.70 -31.46 -3.98
C SER A 167 6.58 -31.01 -5.15
N VAL A 168 7.79 -30.54 -4.76
CA VAL A 168 9.11 -30.41 -5.44
C VAL A 168 9.68 -29.01 -5.22
#